data_AF-A0A7C5CL15-F1
#
_entry.id   AF-A0A7C5CL15-F1
#
_cell.length_a   1.000
_cell.length_b   1.000
_cell.length_c   1.000
_cell.angle_alpha   90.00
_cell.angle_beta   90.00
_cell.angle_gamma   90.00
#
_symmetry.space_group_name_H-M   'P 1'
#
loop_
_entity.id
_entity.type
_entity.pdbx_description
1 polymer ?
#
loop_
_entity_poly.entity_id
_entity_poly.type
_entity_poly.pdbx_seq_one_letter_code
_entity_poly.pdbx_strand_id
1 'polypeptide(L)'
;MTFDLLSVSALVISVVVLFVVFAAMRRQEEETEHKLRCLAAHSLLMSGNGKMRRIAIGIHEIYPELCPGVDYTLEATPEGEVRIKEWLVKAPQPSSEEIERAAERSSMA
;
A
#
# COMPACT_ATOMS: atom_id res chain seq x y z
N MET A 1 32.78 33.24 -32.86
CA MET A 1 31.57 32.72 -32.19
C MET A 1 32.01 31.87 -31.01
N THR A 2 32.23 32.49 -29.85
CA THR A 2 32.42 31.76 -28.59
C THR A 2 31.04 31.27 -28.19
N PHE A 3 30.75 29.99 -28.41
CA PHE A 3 29.67 29.37 -27.66
C PHE A 3 30.00 29.58 -26.19
N ASP A 4 29.25 30.45 -25.51
CA ASP A 4 29.49 30.77 -24.12
C ASP A 4 29.49 29.46 -23.34
N LEU A 5 30.60 29.21 -22.65
CA LEU A 5 30.82 27.99 -21.86
C LEU A 5 29.65 27.75 -20.87
N LEU A 6 29.00 28.84 -20.46
CA LEU A 6 27.79 28.87 -19.63
C LEU A 6 26.58 28.25 -20.34
N SER A 7 26.36 28.54 -21.63
CA SER A 7 25.25 27.98 -22.42
C SER A 7 25.41 26.48 -22.63
N VAL A 8 26.65 26.04 -22.88
CA VAL A 8 26.98 24.62 -23.06
C VAL A 8 26.84 23.85 -21.74
N SER A 9 27.34 24.41 -20.63
CA SER A 9 27.19 23.78 -19.31
C SER A 9 25.73 23.76 -18.85
N ALA A 10 24.94 24.80 -19.11
CA ALA A 10 23.51 24.81 -18.83
C ALA A 10 22.74 23.73 -19.61
N LEU A 11 23.08 23.51 -20.88
CA LEU A 11 22.48 22.45 -21.69
C LEU A 11 22.80 21.06 -21.09
N VAL A 12 24.06 20.81 -20.74
CA VAL A 12 24.49 19.53 -20.15
C VAL A 12 23.78 19.29 -18.82
N ILE A 13 23.73 20.29 -17.94
CA ILE A 13 23.02 20.18 -16.65
C ILE A 13 21.53 19.89 -16.88
N SER A 14 20.89 20.57 -17.83
CA SER A 14 19.48 20.36 -18.16
C SER A 14 19.20 18.93 -18.62
N VAL A 15 20.08 18.36 -19.46
CA VAL A 15 19.96 16.97 -19.93
C VAL A 15 20.15 15.99 -18.77
N VAL A 16 21.12 16.22 -17.88
CA VAL A 16 21.37 15.36 -16.71
C VAL A 16 20.17 15.40 -15.76
N VAL A 17 19.62 16.58 -15.47
CA VAL A 17 18.43 16.73 -14.62
C VAL A 17 17.23 16.01 -15.24
N LEU A 18 16.99 16.17 -16.54
CA LEU A 18 15.95 15.44 -17.26
C LEU A 18 16.10 13.93 -17.13
N PHE A 19 17.32 13.41 -17.28
CA PHE A 19 17.60 11.99 -17.14
C PHE A 19 17.33 11.49 -15.72
N VAL A 20 17.75 12.25 -14.70
CA VAL A 20 17.50 11.92 -13.28
C VAL A 20 16.01 11.91 -12.97
N VAL A 21 15.26 12.93 -13.41
CA VAL A 21 13.80 13.00 -13.22
C VAL A 21 13.11 11.84 -13.93
N PHE A 22 13.50 11.53 -15.16
CA PHE A 22 12.95 10.40 -15.91
C PHE A 22 13.22 9.06 -15.23
N ALA A 23 14.44 8.85 -14.72
CA ALA A 23 14.80 7.65 -13.96
C ALA A 23 14.01 7.56 -12.63
N ALA A 24 13.77 8.69 -11.96
CA ALA A 24 12.95 8.74 -10.75
C ALA A 24 11.47 8.42 -11.03
N MET A 25 10.90 8.97 -12.11
CA MET A 25 9.52 8.67 -12.53
C MET A 25 9.31 7.19 -12.83
N ARG A 26 10.24 6.56 -13.56
CA ARG A 26 10.16 5.12 -13.86
C ARG A 26 10.20 4.25 -12.61
N ARG A 27 11.03 4.60 -11.63
CA ARG A 27 11.09 3.87 -10.35
C ARG A 27 9.77 3.96 -9.57
N GLN A 28 9.11 5.11 -9.59
CA GLN A 28 7.81 5.26 -8.93
C GLN A 28 6.71 4.46 -9.62
N GLU A 29 6.75 4.33 -10.95
CA GLU A 29 5.77 3.57 -11.73
C GLU A 29 5.80 2.08 -11.34
N GLU A 30 7.00 1.48 -11.25
CA GLU A 30 7.16 0.07 -10.83
C GLU A 30 6.66 -0.18 -9.40
N GLU A 31 6.98 0.72 -8.46
CA GLU A 31 6.54 0.59 -7.07
C GLU A 31 5.02 0.75 -6.94
N THR A 32 4.44 1.65 -7.72
CA THR A 32 2.99 1.89 -7.75
C THR A 32 2.25 0.70 -8.37
N GLU A 33 2.77 0.13 -9.46
CA GLU A 33 2.16 -1.03 -10.10
C GLU A 33 2.17 -2.26 -9.17
N HIS A 34 3.25 -2.48 -8.43
CA HIS A 34 3.30 -3.56 -7.44
C HIS A 34 2.25 -3.38 -6.33
N LYS A 35 2.15 -2.17 -5.77
CA LYS A 35 1.12 -1.85 -4.75
C LYS A 35 -0.29 -2.02 -5.29
N LEU A 36 -0.56 -1.58 -6.52
CA LEU A 36 -1.86 -1.75 -7.17
C LEU A 36 -2.21 -3.23 -7.38
N ARG A 37 -1.24 -4.07 -7.77
CA ARG A 37 -1.47 -5.52 -7.91
C ARG A 37 -1.76 -6.18 -6.55
N CYS A 38 -1.04 -5.82 -5.50
CA CYS A 38 -1.30 -6.31 -4.14
C CYS A 38 -2.69 -5.87 -3.64
N LEU A 39 -3.07 -4.62 -3.85
CA LEU A 39 -4.41 -4.10 -3.56
C LEU A 39 -5.50 -4.88 -4.31
N ALA A 40 -5.33 -5.09 -5.61
CA ALA A 40 -6.30 -5.82 -6.43
C ALA A 40 -6.46 -7.28 -5.97
N ALA A 41 -5.35 -7.94 -5.65
CA ALA A 41 -5.36 -9.30 -5.11
C ALA A 41 -6.06 -9.37 -3.75
N HIS A 42 -5.78 -8.43 -2.83
CA HIS A 42 -6.46 -8.37 -1.54
C HIS A 42 -7.96 -8.06 -1.68
N SER A 43 -8.32 -7.15 -2.58
CA SER A 43 -9.72 -6.84 -2.86
C SER A 43 -10.48 -8.06 -3.39
N LEU A 44 -9.88 -8.84 -4.29
CA LEU A 44 -10.46 -10.09 -4.80
C LEU A 44 -10.61 -11.14 -3.69
N LEU A 45 -9.58 -11.32 -2.85
CA LEU A 45 -9.62 -12.25 -1.72
C LEU A 45 -10.72 -11.88 -0.71
N MET A 46 -10.88 -10.59 -0.42
CA MET A 46 -11.93 -10.09 0.47
C MET A 46 -13.33 -10.26 -0.10
N SER A 47 -13.51 -10.10 -1.42
CA SER A 47 -14.81 -10.29 -2.07
C SER A 47 -15.33 -11.73 -1.94
N GLY A 48 -14.43 -12.72 -1.90
CA GLY A 48 -14.77 -14.14 -1.75
C GLY A 48 -14.78 -14.65 -0.31
N ASN A 49 -14.25 -13.87 0.65
CA ASN A 49 -14.05 -14.32 2.03
C ASN A 49 -14.62 -13.32 3.06
N GLY A 50 -15.84 -13.60 3.52
CA GLY A 50 -16.53 -12.76 4.50
C GLY A 50 -15.83 -12.65 5.87
N LYS A 51 -14.95 -13.61 6.23
CA LYS A 51 -14.12 -13.49 7.45
C LYS A 51 -13.00 -12.47 7.25
N MET A 52 -12.29 -12.51 6.11
CA MET A 52 -11.30 -11.50 5.75
C MET A 52 -11.89 -10.10 5.72
N ARG A 53 -13.07 -9.96 5.11
CA ARG A 53 -13.77 -8.68 5.08
C ARG A 53 -14.08 -8.16 6.49
N ARG A 54 -14.56 -9.02 7.39
CA ARG A 54 -14.84 -8.63 8.78
C ARG A 54 -13.60 -8.18 9.53
N ILE A 55 -12.49 -8.90 9.41
CA ILE A 55 -11.21 -8.51 10.02
C ILE A 55 -10.75 -7.16 9.47
N ALA A 56 -10.85 -6.96 8.16
CA ALA A 56 -10.48 -5.69 7.54
C ALA A 56 -11.35 -4.53 8.03
N ILE A 57 -12.66 -4.72 8.18
CA ILE A 57 -13.57 -3.73 8.76
C ILE A 57 -13.16 -3.42 10.20
N GLY A 58 -12.90 -4.43 11.03
CA GLY A 58 -12.48 -4.23 12.42
C GLY A 58 -11.17 -3.45 12.52
N ILE A 59 -10.19 -3.72 11.66
CA ILE A 59 -8.95 -2.95 11.59
C ILE A 59 -9.22 -1.52 11.14
N HIS A 60 -10.08 -1.30 10.14
CA HIS A 60 -10.41 0.02 9.62
C HIS A 60 -11.16 0.89 10.65
N GLU A 61 -11.99 0.30 11.49
CA GLU A 61 -12.64 0.99 12.61
C GLU A 61 -11.65 1.49 13.67
N ILE A 62 -10.56 0.73 13.89
CA ILE A 62 -9.50 1.11 14.83
C ILE A 62 -8.55 2.13 14.18
N TYR A 63 -8.21 1.90 12.91
CA TYR A 63 -7.30 2.72 12.12
C TYR A 63 -7.89 3.03 10.74
N PRO A 64 -8.66 4.14 10.63
CA PRO A 64 -9.34 4.51 9.39
C PRO A 64 -8.40 4.77 8.21
N GLU A 65 -7.16 5.15 8.50
CA GLU A 65 -6.15 5.47 7.49
C GLU A 65 -5.46 4.23 6.87
N LEU A 66 -5.59 3.05 7.49
CA LEU A 66 -4.88 1.86 7.03
C LEU A 66 -5.59 1.15 5.89
N CYS A 67 -4.83 0.75 4.88
CA CYS A 67 -5.32 0.07 3.70
C CYS A 67 -4.83 -1.40 3.64
N PRO A 68 -5.75 -2.37 3.52
CA PRO A 68 -5.38 -3.77 3.36
C PRO A 68 -4.67 -4.01 2.02
N GLY A 69 -3.57 -4.77 2.04
CA GLY A 69 -2.70 -5.03 0.89
C GLY A 69 -1.60 -3.99 0.68
N VAL A 70 -1.58 -2.91 1.47
CA VAL A 70 -0.53 -1.88 1.46
C VAL A 70 0.11 -1.75 2.83
N ASP A 71 -0.71 -1.50 3.85
CA ASP A 71 -0.26 -1.23 5.22
C ASP A 71 -0.24 -2.50 6.08
N TYR A 72 -1.04 -3.50 5.71
CA TYR A 72 -1.05 -4.81 6.31
C TYR A 72 -1.57 -5.83 5.29
N THR A 73 -1.18 -7.09 5.43
CA THR A 73 -1.67 -8.18 4.58
C THR A 73 -2.40 -9.21 5.41
N LEU A 74 -3.54 -9.68 4.90
CA LEU A 74 -4.29 -10.81 5.46
C LEU A 74 -4.00 -12.08 4.67
N GLU A 75 -3.90 -13.21 5.36
CA GLU A 75 -3.85 -14.54 4.75
C GLU A 75 -4.98 -15.42 5.27
N ALA A 76 -5.44 -16.32 4.41
CA ALA A 76 -6.36 -17.39 4.77
C ALA A 76 -5.56 -18.69 4.80
N THR A 77 -5.60 -19.40 5.92
CA THR A 77 -4.97 -20.71 6.02
C THR A 77 -5.81 -21.76 5.27
N PRO A 78 -5.24 -22.92 4.91
CA PRO A 78 -5.99 -24.02 4.29
C PRO A 78 -7.21 -24.48 5.12
N GLU A 79 -7.16 -24.30 6.43
CA GLU A 79 -8.21 -24.63 7.40
C GLU A 79 -9.34 -23.57 7.44
N GLY A 80 -9.22 -22.48 6.68
CA GLY A 80 -10.22 -21.40 6.63
C GLY A 80 -10.15 -20.43 7.82
N GLU A 81 -9.04 -20.43 8.56
CA GLU A 81 -8.69 -19.39 9.51
C GLU A 81 -8.14 -18.18 8.75
N VAL A 82 -8.42 -16.97 9.23
CA VAL A 82 -7.92 -15.74 8.63
C VAL A 82 -7.13 -14.98 9.67
N ARG A 83 -5.90 -14.59 9.32
CA ARG A 83 -5.01 -13.86 10.21
C ARG A 83 -4.24 -12.77 9.48
N ILE A 84 -3.71 -11.82 10.26
CA ILE A 84 -2.76 -10.83 9.75
C ILE A 84 -1.44 -11.56 9.50
N LYS A 85 -0.98 -11.52 8.25
CA LYS A 85 0.29 -12.11 7.82
C LYS A 85 1.43 -11.13 8.06
N GLU A 86 1.27 -9.90 7.59
CA GLU A 86 2.27 -8.84 7.73
C GLU A 86 1.62 -7.55 8.23
N TRP A 87 2.34 -6.85 9.10
CA TRP A 87 1.97 -5.55 9.62
C TRP A 87 3.09 -4.56 9.25
N LEU A 88 2.84 -3.72 8.25
CA LEU A 88 3.86 -2.91 7.57
C LEU A 88 3.90 -1.46 8.10
N VAL A 89 3.10 -1.16 9.12
CA VAL A 89 3.02 0.16 9.73
C VAL A 89 3.61 0.20 11.13
N LYS A 90 3.95 1.40 11.59
CA LYS A 90 4.56 1.63 12.91
C LYS A 90 3.54 1.66 14.06
N ALA A 91 2.24 1.61 13.76
CA ALA A 91 1.18 1.53 14.76
C ALA A 91 1.21 0.15 15.47
N PRO A 92 0.75 0.05 16.73
CA PRO A 92 0.64 -1.25 17.39
C PRO A 92 -0.41 -2.12 16.69
N GLN A 93 -0.06 -3.37 16.42
CA GLN A 93 -0.99 -4.33 15.84
C GLN A 93 -2.11 -4.62 16.84
N PRO A 94 -3.39 -4.46 16.44
CA PRO A 94 -4.51 -4.75 17.32
C PRO A 94 -4.64 -6.26 17.55
N SER A 95 -5.09 -6.64 18.73
CA SER A 95 -5.38 -8.03 19.08
C SER A 95 -6.64 -8.53 18.35
N SER A 96 -6.76 -9.85 18.18
CA SER A 96 -7.93 -10.46 17.53
C SER A 96 -9.25 -10.07 18.20
N GLU A 97 -9.27 -10.00 19.54
CA GLU A 97 -10.45 -9.59 20.29
C GLU A 97 -10.85 -8.12 20.07
N GLU A 98 -9.86 -7.23 19.89
CA GLU A 98 -10.12 -5.82 19.60
C GLU A 98 -10.71 -5.65 18.20
N ILE A 99 -10.17 -6.40 17.23
CA ILE A 99 -10.66 -6.43 15.84
C ILE A 99 -12.10 -6.94 15.79
N GLU A 100 -12.40 -8.04 16.49
CA GLU A 100 -13.76 -8.60 16.52
C GLU A 100 -14.76 -7.62 17.14
N ARG A 101 -14.43 -7.04 18.30
CA ARG A 101 -15.27 -6.02 18.94
C ARG A 101 -15.48 -4.79 18.05
N ALA A 102 -14.46 -4.37 17.30
CA ALA A 102 -14.58 -3.25 16.37
C ALA A 102 -15.46 -3.59 15.16
N ALA A 103 -15.31 -4.79 14.60
CA ALA A 103 -16.13 -5.25 13.48
C ALA A 103 -17.61 -5.38 13.86
N GLU A 104 -17.91 -5.83 15.09
CA GLU A 104 -19.28 -5.90 15.60
C GLU A 104 -19.94 -4.53 15.69
N ARG A 105 -19.23 -3.51 16.18
CA ARG A 105 -19.74 -2.11 16.22
C ARG A 105 -20.14 -1.61 14.84
N SER A 106 -19.31 -1.88 13.83
CA SER A 106 -19.56 -1.48 12.44
C SER A 106 -20.74 -2.24 11.81
N SER A 107 -21.06 -3.45 12.30
CA SER A 107 -22.21 -4.23 11.82
C SER A 107 -23.56 -3.81 12.39
N MET A 108 -23.55 -3.03 13.49
CA MET A 108 -24.76 -2.51 14.16
C MET A 108 -25.11 -1.07 13.76
N ALA A 109 -24.22 -0.39 13.04
CA ALA A 109 -24.41 0.95 12.49
C ALA A 109 -25.06 0.89 11.10
#